data_AF-A0AAN7P0E8-F1
#
_entry.id   AF-A0AAN7P0E8-F1
#
_cell.length_a   1.000
_cell.length_b   1.000
_cell.length_c   1.000
_cell.angle_alpha   90.00
_cell.angle_beta   90.00
_cell.angle_gamma   90.00
#
_symmetry.space_group_name_H-M   'P 1'
#
loop_
_entity.id
_entity.type
_entity.pdbx_description
1 polymer ?
#
loop_
_entity_poly.entity_id
_entity_poly.type
_entity_poly.pdbx_seq_one_letter_code
_entity_poly.pdbx_strand_id
1 'polypeptide(L)' 'MLWCIVILFCASVNCQCSFNEECINIKSCPSVLKVLEQNPLPPKDAERLKNLQCGYNHQESEPKVCCPKEESQIPGTVEN' A
#
# COMPACT_ATOMS: atom_id res chain seq x y z
N MET A 1 11.90 -37.83 7.73
CA MET A 1 11.47 -36.80 8.71
C MET A 1 12.39 -35.58 8.71
N LEU A 2 12.84 -35.07 7.55
CA LEU A 2 13.68 -33.85 7.50
C LEU A 2 13.30 -32.89 6.35
N TRP A 3 12.21 -33.18 5.64
CA TRP A 3 11.69 -32.35 4.54
C TRP A 3 10.52 -31.46 4.99
N CYS A 4 9.89 -31.73 6.14
CA CYS A 4 8.78 -30.93 6.66
C CYS A 4 9.22 -29.58 7.26
N ILE A 5 10.49 -29.43 7.63
CA ILE A 5 11.01 -28.19 8.27
C ILE A 5 11.19 -27.07 7.23
N VAL A 6 11.44 -27.41 5.96
CA VAL A 6 11.69 -26.43 4.88
C VAL A 6 10.41 -25.71 4.43
N ILE A 7 9.24 -26.33 4.59
CA ILE A 7 7.94 -25.75 4.18
C ILE A 7 7.39 -24.75 5.22
N LEU A 8 7.91 -24.76 6.45
CA LEU A 8 7.47 -23.87 7.53
C LEU A 8 8.04 -22.45 7.46
N PHE A 9 8.94 -22.17 6.52
CA PHE A 9 9.77 -20.95 6.53
C PHE A 9 9.20 -19.72 5.79
N CYS A 10 8.01 -19.76 5.19
CA CYS A 10 7.51 -18.58 4.45
C CYS A 10 5.98 -18.38 4.49
N ALA A 11 5.30 -18.79 5.56
CA ALA A 11 3.85 -18.58 5.72
C ALA A 11 3.49 -17.34 6.57
N SER A 12 4.48 -16.57 7.05
CA SER A 12 4.26 -15.52 8.07
C SER A 12 4.69 -14.11 7.65
N VAL A 13 5.32 -13.92 6.49
CA VAL A 13 5.45 -12.58 5.91
C VAL A 13 4.17 -12.25 5.17
N ASN A 14 3.26 -11.55 5.85
CA ASN A 14 2.15 -10.82 5.23
C ASN A 14 2.72 -9.66 4.40
N CYS A 15 3.49 -9.97 3.35
CA CYS A 15 3.90 -8.99 2.34
C CYS A 15 2.70 -8.74 1.43
N GLN A 16 1.77 -7.89 1.87
CA GLN A 16 0.75 -7.33 0.98
C GLN A 16 1.37 -6.31 0.00
N CYS A 17 2.53 -5.74 0.35
CA CYS A 17 3.28 -4.78 -0.46
C CYS A 17 4.66 -5.33 -0.85
N SER A 18 5.24 -4.79 -1.92
CA SER A 18 6.58 -5.11 -2.38
C SER A 18 7.66 -4.61 -1.41
N PHE A 19 8.91 -5.08 -1.55
CA PHE A 19 10.03 -4.69 -0.67
C PHE A 19 10.29 -3.16 -0.62
N ASN A 20 10.04 -2.46 -1.74
CA ASN A 20 10.20 -1.01 -1.88
C ASN A 20 8.90 -0.23 -1.66
N GLU A 21 7.89 -0.86 -1.06
CA GLU A 21 6.62 -0.23 -0.75
C GLU A 21 6.33 -0.31 0.76
N GLU A 22 5.45 0.57 1.22
CA GLU A 22 4.96 0.58 2.59
C GLU A 22 3.45 0.74 2.65
N CYS A 23 2.86 0.16 3.71
CA CYS A 23 1.43 0.16 3.92
C CYS A 23 1.00 1.41 4.71
N ILE A 24 0.63 2.47 4.00
CA ILE A 24 0.26 3.78 4.57
C ILE A 24 -1.18 4.15 4.23
N ASN A 25 -1.67 5.27 4.80
CA ASN A 25 -3.00 5.77 4.50
C ASN A 25 -3.14 6.11 3.00
N ILE A 26 -4.30 5.80 2.40
CA ILE A 26 -4.60 6.11 1.00
C ILE A 26 -4.35 7.58 0.62
N LYS A 27 -4.58 8.51 1.56
CA LYS A 27 -4.38 9.95 1.37
C LYS A 27 -2.92 10.39 1.48
N SER A 28 -2.06 9.56 2.05
CA SER A 28 -0.63 9.83 2.25
C SER A 28 0.23 9.40 1.06
N CYS A 29 -0.37 8.76 0.05
CA CYS A 29 0.33 8.33 -1.16
C CYS A 29 -0.01 9.24 -2.34
N PRO A 30 0.92 10.08 -2.83
CA PRO A 30 0.65 11.12 -3.84
C PRO A 30 0.05 10.61 -5.17
N SER A 31 0.48 9.46 -5.65
CA SER A 31 0.04 8.85 -6.91
C SER A 31 -1.40 8.38 -6.80
N VAL A 32 -1.74 7.81 -5.66
CA VAL A 32 -3.08 7.39 -5.30
C VAL A 32 -3.97 8.60 -5.03
N LEU A 33 -3.46 9.63 -4.35
CA LEU A 33 -4.19 10.86 -4.06
C LEU A 33 -4.62 11.57 -5.35
N LYS A 34 -3.73 11.69 -6.34
CA LYS A 34 -4.05 12.26 -7.67
C LYS A 34 -5.18 11.52 -8.38
N VAL A 35 -5.27 10.21 -8.18
CA VAL A 35 -6.37 9.39 -8.72
C VAL A 35 -7.65 9.64 -7.93
N LEU A 36 -7.56 9.73 -6.60
CA LEU A 36 -8.69 9.98 -5.71
C LEU A 36 -9.31 11.38 -5.88
N GLU A 37 -8.51 12.37 -6.30
CA GLU A 37 -8.95 13.72 -6.65
C GLU A 37 -9.79 13.77 -7.93
N GLN A 38 -9.77 12.72 -8.76
CA GLN A 38 -10.61 12.63 -9.95
C GLN A 38 -12.07 12.40 -9.54
N ASN A 39 -12.95 13.33 -9.93
CA ASN A 39 -14.38 13.21 -9.69
C ASN A 39 -15.17 13.40 -11.01
N PRO A 40 -15.93 12.39 -11.47
CA PRO A 40 -16.15 11.08 -10.85
C PRO A 40 -14.94 10.15 -11.02
N LEU A 41 -14.65 9.37 -9.96
CA LEU A 41 -13.57 8.37 -9.99
C LEU A 41 -13.92 7.28 -11.03
N PRO A 42 -13.07 7.01 -12.03
CA PRO A 42 -13.34 5.97 -13.01
C PRO A 42 -13.43 4.58 -12.35
N PRO A 43 -14.37 3.70 -12.74
CA PRO A 43 -14.53 2.38 -12.13
C PRO A 43 -13.26 1.52 -12.17
N LYS A 44 -12.48 1.63 -13.26
CA LYS A 44 -11.19 0.94 -13.42
C LYS A 44 -10.16 1.39 -12.39
N ASP A 45 -10.14 2.66 -12.06
CA ASP A 45 -9.22 3.21 -11.07
C ASP A 45 -9.67 2.84 -9.66
N ALA A 46 -10.98 2.81 -9.39
CA ALA A 46 -11.51 2.29 -8.13
C ALA A 46 -11.11 0.82 -7.88
N GLU A 47 -11.17 -0.03 -8.92
CA GLU A 47 -10.71 -1.42 -8.83
C GLU A 47 -9.20 -1.50 -8.57
N ARG A 48 -8.41 -0.66 -9.25
CA ARG A 48 -6.96 -0.58 -9.03
C ARG A 48 -6.63 -0.19 -7.59
N LEU A 49 -7.29 0.83 -7.04
CA LEU A 49 -7.09 1.27 -5.66
C LEU A 49 -7.43 0.16 -4.66
N LYS A 50 -8.49 -0.61 -4.92
CA LYS A 50 -8.85 -1.77 -4.10
C LYS A 50 -7.77 -2.85 -4.11
N ASN A 51 -7.15 -3.11 -5.26
CA ASN A 51 -6.07 -4.09 -5.38
C ASN A 51 -4.77 -3.66 -4.67
N LEU A 52 -4.56 -2.36 -4.47
CA LEU A 52 -3.44 -1.82 -3.70
C LEU A 52 -3.71 -1.83 -2.18
N GLN A 53 -4.92 -2.17 -1.74
CA GLN A 53 -5.28 -2.11 -0.33
C GLN A 53 -4.50 -3.14 0.48
N CYS A 54 -3.72 -2.65 1.45
CA CYS A 54 -2.91 -3.46 2.36
C CYS A 54 -3.50 -3.56 3.78
N GLY A 55 -4.60 -2.85 4.03
CA GLY A 55 -5.26 -2.84 5.33
C GLY A 55 -6.34 -1.76 5.45
N TYR A 56 -6.81 -1.55 6.67
CA TYR A 56 -7.82 -0.56 6.99
C TYR A 56 -7.53 0.06 8.36
N ASN A 57 -7.55 1.39 8.43
CA ASN A 57 -7.49 2.11 9.71
C ASN A 57 -8.91 2.27 10.26
N HIS A 58 -9.25 1.48 11.28
CA HIS A 58 -10.56 1.57 11.93
C HIS A 58 -10.76 2.85 12.75
N GLN A 59 -9.69 3.51 13.20
CA GLN A 59 -9.80 4.74 13.99
C GLN A 59 -10.24 5.91 13.12
N GLU A 60 -9.69 6.01 11.91
CA GLU A 60 -9.98 7.07 10.94
C GLU A 60 -11.04 6.67 9.91
N SER A 61 -11.43 5.38 9.88
CA SER A 61 -12.28 4.80 8.84
C SER A 61 -11.71 5.00 7.43
N GLU A 62 -10.40 4.83 7.29
CA GLU A 62 -9.68 5.06 6.03
C GLU A 62 -8.91 3.81 5.59
N PRO A 63 -8.96 3.44 4.30
CA PRO A 63 -8.20 2.32 3.78
C PRO A 63 -6.70 2.64 3.76
N LYS A 64 -5.88 1.62 3.94
CA LYS A 64 -4.43 1.69 3.75
C LYS A 64 -4.05 1.03 2.45
N VAL A 65 -3.05 1.58 1.75
CA VAL A 65 -2.57 1.09 0.46
C VAL A 65 -1.06 0.91 0.47
N CYS A 66 -0.58 0.01 -0.40
CA CYS A 66 0.84 -0.09 -0.71
C CYS A 66 1.27 1.14 -1.53
N CYS A 67 2.19 1.91 -0.96
CA CYS A 67 2.77 3.09 -1.59
C CYS A 67 4.29 2.90 -1.75
N PRO A 68 4.91 3.28 -2.88
CA PRO A 68 6.35 3.30 -3.00
C PRO A 68 6.99 4.16 -1.90
N LYS A 69 8.05 3.66 -1.26
CA LYS A 69 8.75 4.40 -0.19
C LYS A 69 9.30 5.74 -0.66
N GLU A 70 9.71 5.83 -1.92
CA GLU A 70 10.15 7.09 -2.54
C GLU A 70 9.05 8.14 -2.58
N GLU A 71 7.79 7.69 -2.64
CA GLU A 71 6.62 8.55 -2.78
C GLU A 71 5.96 8.88 -1.45
N SER A 72 6.05 7.95 -0.49
CA SER A 72 5.61 8.19 0.88
C SER A 72 6.53 9.15 1.63
N GLN A 73 7.77 9.28 1.16
CA GLN A 73 8.74 10.30 1.58
C GLN A 73 8.48 11.62 0.83
N ILE A 74 7.26 12.16 0.92
CA ILE A 74 7.11 13.63 0.87
C ILE A 74 7.14 14.15 2.31
N PRO A 75 8.33 14.43 2.89
CA PRO A 75 8.45 15.62 3.70
C PRO A 75 8.32 16.81 2.74
N GLY A 76 7.89 17.97 3.23
CA GLY A 76 8.09 19.21 2.47
C GLY A 76 9.57 19.57 2.32
N THR A 77 10.40 18.76 1.67
CA THR A 77 11.78 19.11 1.29
C THR A 77 12.32 18.16 0.24
N VAL A 78 12.59 18.75 -0.92
CA VAL A 78 13.55 18.34 -1.94
C VAL A 78 14.92 18.07 -1.31
N GLU A 79 15.64 17.13 -1.94
CA GLU A 79 17.09 16.90 -1.90
C GLU A 79 17.93 18.13 -1.47
N ASN A 80 18.86 17.90 -0.54
CA ASN A 80 20.20 18.51 -0.54
C ASN A 80 21.22 17.44 -0.12
#